data_AF-A0AAV2DCX2-F1
#
_entry.id   AF-A0AAV2DCX2-F1
#
_cell.length_a   1.000
_cell.length_b   1.000
_cell.length_c   1.000
_cell.angle_alpha   90.00
_cell.angle_beta   90.00
_cell.angle_gamma   90.00
#
_symmetry.space_group_name_H-M   'P 1'
#
loop_
_entity.id
_entity.type
_entity.pdbx_description
1 polymer ?
#
loop_
_entity_poly.entity_id
_entity_poly.type
_entity_poly.pdbx_seq_one_letter_code
_entity_poly.pdbx_strand_id
1 'polypeptide(L)'
;MQLVTLFWRIWKSRNGVVFNFVQYQPASLAFQFSLQVAEWIENPQESEHQTVVSAPMVSQYSPVSCSLSCFVDSAMKHGLHGAGGWVIQDEAGTLLASAARRYQGLQDLSLVELLALRELLVGFDFVAWLQSL
;
A
#
# COMPACT_ATOMS: atom_id res chain seq x y z
N MET A 1 -4.14 14.73 -13.08
CA MET A 1 -2.80 14.73 -12.44
C MET A 1 -2.74 15.60 -11.18
N GLN A 2 -3.19 16.86 -11.20
CA GLN A 2 -3.20 17.72 -9.99
C GLN A 2 -3.92 17.10 -8.77
N LEU A 3 -5.05 16.41 -8.99
CA LEU A 3 -5.77 15.71 -7.92
C LEU A 3 -4.98 14.56 -7.31
N VAL A 4 -4.19 13.83 -8.12
CA VAL A 4 -3.35 12.72 -7.64
C VAL A 4 -2.23 13.27 -6.74
N THR A 5 -1.57 14.34 -7.18
CA THR A 5 -0.54 15.03 -6.38
C THR A 5 -1.12 15.60 -5.09
N LEU A 6 -2.36 16.09 -5.13
CA LEU A 6 -3.06 16.62 -3.94
C LEU A 6 -3.37 15.51 -2.95
N PHE A 7 -3.97 14.40 -3.39
CA PHE A 7 -4.27 13.26 -2.52
C PHE A 7 -2.99 12.63 -1.95
N TRP A 8 -1.94 12.51 -2.75
CA TRP A 8 -0.63 12.09 -2.28
C TRP A 8 -0.08 13.01 -1.19
N ARG A 9 -0.23 14.34 -1.35
CA ARG A 9 0.22 15.32 -0.36
C ARG A 9 -0.53 15.21 0.95
N ILE A 10 -1.86 15.06 0.87
CA ILE A 10 -2.74 14.88 2.04
C ILE A 10 -2.37 13.58 2.77
N TRP A 11 -2.19 12.48 2.02
CA TRP A 11 -1.79 11.20 2.59
C TRP A 11 -0.42 11.29 3.29
N LYS A 12 0.58 11.89 2.64
CA LYS A 12 1.93 12.04 3.19
C LYS A 12 1.95 12.94 4.42
N SER A 13 1.24 14.08 4.40
CA SER A 13 1.18 14.98 5.56
C SER A 13 0.45 14.33 6.74
N ARG A 14 -0.67 13.63 6.48
CA ARG A 14 -1.36 12.85 7.51
C ARG A 14 -0.42 11.83 8.16
N ASN A 15 0.34 11.09 7.36
CA ASN A 15 1.30 10.11 7.89
C ASN A 15 2.42 10.77 8.70
N GLY A 16 2.91 11.95 8.28
CA GLY A 16 3.87 12.71 9.05
C GLY A 16 3.33 13.16 10.43
N VAL A 17 2.06 13.57 10.50
CA VAL A 17 1.42 13.92 11.79
C VAL A 17 1.26 12.68 12.66
N VAL A 18 0.68 11.60 12.11
CA VAL A 18 0.29 10.40 12.88
C VAL A 18 1.50 9.60 13.36
N PHE A 19 2.51 9.42 12.51
CA PHE A 19 3.62 8.52 12.78
C PHE A 19 4.89 9.24 13.25
N ASN A 20 5.08 10.50 12.84
CA ASN A 20 6.32 11.25 13.08
C ASN A 20 6.13 12.50 13.95
N PHE A 21 4.92 12.75 14.45
CA PHE A 21 4.58 13.94 15.25
C PHE A 21 4.96 15.27 14.59
N VAL A 22 5.00 15.30 13.26
CA VAL A 22 5.33 16.50 12.51
C VAL A 22 4.15 17.45 12.54
N GLN A 23 4.41 18.72 12.88
CA GLN A 23 3.42 19.78 12.73
C GLN A 23 3.59 20.43 11.36
N TYR A 24 2.56 20.32 10.54
CA TYR A 24 2.50 21.01 9.26
C TYR A 24 1.66 22.28 9.40
N GLN A 25 2.15 23.38 8.83
CA GLN A 25 1.32 24.56 8.61
C GLN A 25 0.57 24.40 7.29
N PRO A 26 -0.76 24.66 7.24
CA PRO A 26 -1.53 24.52 6.00
C PRO A 26 -0.96 25.32 4.83
N ALA A 27 -0.45 26.53 5.09
CA ALA A 27 0.17 27.38 4.09
C ALA A 27 1.45 26.78 3.48
N SER A 28 2.30 26.14 4.30
CA SER A 28 3.52 25.50 3.80
C SER A 28 3.22 24.25 2.98
N LEU A 29 2.16 23.50 3.32
CA LEU A 29 1.69 22.38 2.50
C LEU A 29 1.16 22.84 1.14
N ALA A 30 0.36 23.91 1.11
CA ALA A 30 -0.16 24.47 -0.13
C ALA A 30 0.96 24.98 -1.04
N PHE A 31 1.95 25.68 -0.47
CA PHE A 31 3.12 26.15 -1.21
C PHE A 31 3.94 24.98 -1.79
N GLN A 32 4.21 23.95 -0.98
CA GLN A 32 4.95 22.79 -1.47
C GLN A 32 4.17 21.98 -2.52
N PHE A 33 2.84 21.93 -2.42
CA PHE A 33 2.00 21.35 -3.48
C PHE A 33 2.14 22.14 -4.78
N SER A 34 2.09 23.48 -4.74
CA SER A 34 2.27 24.30 -5.95
C SER A 34 3.64 24.11 -6.59
N LEU A 35 4.71 24.02 -5.79
CA LEU A 35 6.05 23.73 -6.30
C LEU A 35 6.12 22.36 -6.98
N GLN A 36 5.53 21.34 -6.36
CA GLN A 36 5.57 19.98 -6.88
C GLN A 36 4.75 19.83 -8.18
N VAL A 37 3.65 20.58 -8.31
CA VAL A 37 2.89 20.65 -9.56
C VAL A 37 3.68 21.36 -10.66
N ALA A 38 4.35 22.48 -10.32
CA ALA A 38 5.19 23.21 -11.28
C ALA A 38 6.35 22.33 -11.78
N GLU A 39 7.09 21.69 -10.87
CA GLU A 39 8.19 20.78 -11.19
C GLU A 39 7.77 19.64 -12.12
N TRP A 40 6.58 19.07 -11.90
CA TRP A 40 6.04 18.01 -12.75
C TRP A 40 5.59 18.49 -14.14
N ILE A 41 5.09 19.72 -14.24
CA ILE A 41 4.71 20.33 -15.53
C ILE A 41 5.97 20.67 -16.33
N GLU A 42 7.01 21.16 -15.67
CA GLU A 42 8.24 21.64 -16.28
C GLU A 42 9.22 20.51 -16.62
N ASN A 43 9.09 19.34 -15.98
CA ASN A 43 9.95 18.20 -16.22
C ASN A 43 9.13 16.92 -16.42
N PRO A 44 8.43 16.76 -17.56
CA PRO A 44 7.85 15.48 -17.93
C PRO A 44 9.01 14.54 -18.25
N GLN A 45 9.54 13.87 -17.22
CA GLN A 45 10.33 12.67 -17.44
C GLN A 45 9.44 11.71 -18.22
N GLU A 46 9.70 11.58 -19.53
CA GLU A 46 9.25 10.42 -20.29
C GLU A 46 9.76 9.21 -19.53
N SER A 47 8.87 8.60 -18.75
CA SER A 47 9.12 7.26 -18.26
C SER A 47 9.21 6.44 -19.55
N GLU A 48 10.43 6.08 -19.94
CA GLU A 48 10.67 4.93 -20.80
C GLU A 48 9.93 3.77 -20.14
N HIS A 49 8.65 3.61 -20.49
CA HIS A 49 7.94 2.39 -20.25
C HIS A 49 8.74 1.38 -21.06
N GLN A 50 9.59 0.62 -20.38
CA GLN A 50 10.05 -0.64 -20.92
C GLN A 50 8.79 -1.38 -21.32
N THR A 51 8.55 -1.42 -22.63
CA THR A 51 7.46 -2.16 -23.23
C THR A 51 7.68 -3.60 -22.77
N VAL A 52 6.91 -4.04 -21.78
CA VAL A 52 6.90 -5.44 -21.38
C VAL A 52 6.45 -6.19 -22.63
N VAL A 53 7.42 -6.84 -23.28
CA VAL A 53 7.18 -7.69 -24.45
C VAL A 53 6.10 -8.68 -24.03
N SER A 54 4.91 -8.54 -24.60
CA SER A 54 3.80 -9.45 -24.35
C SER A 54 4.26 -10.86 -24.70
N ALA A 55 4.45 -11.71 -23.68
CA ALA A 55 4.68 -13.13 -23.89
C ALA A 55 3.46 -13.71 -24.64
N PRO A 56 3.66 -14.66 -25.57
CA PRO A 56 2.55 -15.24 -26.32
C PRO A 56 1.56 -15.89 -25.36
N MET A 57 0.29 -15.50 -25.53
CA MET A 57 -0.88 -15.98 -24.80
C MET A 57 -0.96 -17.50 -24.91
N VAL A 58 -0.42 -18.21 -23.90
CA VAL A 58 -0.74 -19.60 -23.67
C VAL A 58 -2.22 -19.62 -23.28
N SER A 59 -3.05 -20.35 -24.03
CA SER A 59 -4.47 -20.51 -23.74
C SER A 59 -4.64 -21.18 -22.37
N GLN A 60 -4.66 -20.38 -21.32
CA GLN A 60 -4.90 -20.84 -19.97
C GLN A 60 -6.39 -21.10 -19.82
N TYR A 61 -6.71 -22.28 -19.30
CA TYR A 61 -7.89 -22.53 -18.46
C TYR A 61 -8.40 -21.22 -17.87
N SER A 62 -9.63 -20.78 -18.18
CA SER A 62 -10.26 -19.69 -17.44
C SER A 62 -10.49 -20.19 -16.02
N PRO A 63 -9.72 -19.76 -15.00
CA PRO A 63 -10.21 -19.91 -13.65
C PRO A 63 -11.40 -18.95 -13.55
N VAL A 64 -12.45 -19.34 -12.87
CA VAL A 64 -13.50 -18.39 -12.45
C VAL A 64 -12.78 -17.20 -11.84
N SER A 65 -12.88 -16.03 -12.47
CA SER A 65 -12.15 -14.81 -12.11
C SER A 65 -12.70 -14.30 -10.78
N CYS A 66 -12.12 -14.84 -9.71
CA CYS A 66 -12.32 -14.43 -8.34
C CYS A 66 -10.93 -14.24 -7.74
N SER A 67 -10.19 -13.27 -8.28
CA SER A 67 -8.89 -12.90 -7.76
C SER A 67 -9.04 -11.96 -6.57
N LEU A 68 -8.25 -12.22 -5.54
CA LEU A 68 -8.12 -11.35 -4.37
C LEU A 68 -6.78 -10.63 -4.44
N SER A 69 -6.82 -9.33 -4.21
CA SER A 69 -5.60 -8.54 -3.99
C SER A 69 -5.30 -8.51 -2.49
N CYS A 70 -4.13 -9.02 -2.12
CA CYS A 70 -3.64 -9.04 -0.75
C CYS A 70 -2.45 -8.09 -0.62
N PHE A 71 -2.59 -7.06 0.22
CA PHE A 71 -1.51 -6.13 0.53
C PHE A 71 -1.04 -6.38 1.95
N VAL A 72 0.27 -6.50 2.13
CA VAL A 72 0.92 -6.65 3.44
C VAL A 72 2.01 -5.59 3.51
N ASP A 73 2.08 -4.91 4.64
CA ASP A 73 3.09 -3.89 4.90
C ASP A 73 3.55 -3.96 6.35
N SER A 74 4.78 -3.55 6.60
CA SER A 74 5.32 -3.46 7.94
C SER A 74 6.15 -2.21 8.15
N ALA A 75 6.16 -1.75 9.39
CA ALA A 75 6.93 -0.61 9.84
C ALA A 75 7.67 -0.98 11.12
N MET A 76 8.91 -0.54 11.23
CA MET A 76 9.70 -0.73 12.45
C MET A 76 10.36 0.58 12.85
N LYS A 77 10.28 0.89 14.15
CA LYS A 77 11.08 1.95 14.76
C LYS A 77 12.33 1.31 15.36
N HIS A 78 13.51 1.74 14.91
CA HIS A 78 14.81 1.24 15.38
C HIS A 78 14.82 1.05 16.90
N GLY A 79 14.98 -0.20 17.35
CA GLY A 79 15.22 -0.57 18.75
C GLY A 79 14.01 -0.65 19.69
N LEU A 80 12.77 -0.46 19.22
CA LEU A 80 11.60 -0.41 20.12
C LEU A 80 10.46 -1.35 19.71
N HIS A 81 9.82 -1.10 18.57
CA HIS A 81 8.58 -1.78 18.20
C HIS A 81 8.46 -1.95 16.68
N GLY A 82 8.02 -3.14 16.27
CA GLY A 82 7.53 -3.41 14.92
C GLY A 82 6.01 -3.31 14.87
N ALA A 83 5.45 -2.96 13.73
CA ALA A 83 4.03 -3.05 13.45
C ALA A 83 3.86 -3.64 12.05
N GLY A 84 2.92 -4.55 11.89
CA GLY A 84 2.59 -5.16 10.61
C GLY A 84 1.09 -5.10 10.38
N GLY A 85 0.69 -4.93 9.14
CA GLY A 85 -0.71 -4.88 8.77
C GLY A 85 -0.96 -5.48 7.40
N TRP A 86 -2.20 -5.85 7.17
CA TRP A 86 -2.63 -6.45 5.93
C TRP A 86 -4.05 -6.05 5.56
N VAL A 87 -4.32 -6.07 4.25
CA VAL A 87 -5.59 -5.69 3.62
C VAL A 87 -5.90 -6.67 2.50
N ILE A 88 -7.13 -7.15 2.43
CA ILE A 88 -7.65 -7.99 1.35
C ILE A 88 -8.76 -7.23 0.62
N GLN A 89 -8.67 -7.21 -0.70
CA GLN A 89 -9.64 -6.57 -1.58
C GLN A 89 -10.10 -7.52 -2.69
N ASP A 90 -11.34 -7.36 -3.14
CA ASP A 90 -11.84 -8.01 -4.36
C ASP A 90 -11.30 -7.33 -5.64
N GLU A 91 -11.68 -7.85 -6.80
CA GLU A 91 -11.30 -7.30 -8.11
C GLU A 91 -11.81 -5.87 -8.35
N ALA A 92 -12.90 -5.47 -7.69
CA ALA A 92 -13.44 -4.11 -7.76
C ALA A 92 -12.71 -3.15 -6.80
N GLY A 93 -11.77 -3.63 -6.00
CA GLY A 93 -11.08 -2.87 -4.96
C GLY A 93 -11.90 -2.70 -3.68
N THR A 94 -13.01 -3.45 -3.53
CA THR A 94 -13.81 -3.45 -2.31
C THR A 94 -13.01 -4.10 -1.20
N LEU A 95 -12.91 -3.41 -0.06
CA LEU A 95 -12.28 -3.95 1.14
C LEU A 95 -13.10 -5.12 1.70
N LEU A 96 -12.51 -6.32 1.72
CA LEU A 96 -13.12 -7.50 2.33
C LEU A 96 -12.72 -7.65 3.80
N ALA A 97 -11.42 -7.49 4.08
CA ALA A 97 -10.88 -7.62 5.43
C ALA A 97 -9.58 -6.85 5.59
N SER A 98 -9.27 -6.45 6.81
CA SER A 98 -7.95 -5.93 7.17
C SER A 98 -7.66 -6.16 8.65
N ALA A 99 -6.38 -6.25 8.98
CA ALA A 99 -5.93 -6.24 10.36
C ALA A 99 -4.55 -5.60 10.49
N ALA A 100 -4.21 -5.18 11.70
CA ALA A 100 -2.88 -4.70 12.03
C ALA A 100 -2.52 -5.08 13.47
N ARG A 101 -1.24 -5.37 13.71
CA ARG A 101 -0.71 -5.73 15.01
C ARG A 101 0.61 -5.03 15.28
N ARG A 102 0.83 -4.69 16.55
CA ARG A 102 2.12 -4.26 17.09
C ARG A 102 2.85 -5.44 17.70
N TYR A 103 4.13 -5.55 17.40
CA TYR A 103 5.03 -6.56 17.90
C TYR A 103 6.10 -5.92 18.79
N GLN A 104 6.25 -6.45 20.00
CA GLN A 104 7.26 -6.00 20.95
C GLN A 104 8.47 -6.92 20.92
N GLY A 105 9.67 -6.35 21.10
CA GLY A 105 10.91 -7.13 21.17
C GLY A 105 11.43 -7.66 19.83
N LEU A 106 10.81 -7.30 18.72
CA LEU A 106 11.34 -7.59 17.39
C LEU A 106 12.34 -6.52 16.96
N GLN A 107 13.49 -6.97 16.47
CA GLN A 107 14.57 -6.11 15.97
C GLN A 107 14.80 -6.27 14.45
N ASP A 108 14.12 -7.22 13.81
CA ASP A 108 14.24 -7.52 12.39
C ASP A 108 12.94 -7.18 11.67
N LEU A 109 13.02 -6.27 10.68
CA LEU A 109 11.88 -5.84 9.87
C LEU A 109 11.29 -7.02 9.08
N SER A 110 12.15 -7.89 8.55
CA SER A 110 11.75 -9.05 7.75
C SER A 110 10.85 -9.99 8.56
N LEU A 111 11.14 -10.13 9.85
CA LEU A 111 10.34 -10.93 10.77
C LEU A 111 8.98 -10.28 11.04
N VAL A 112 8.89 -8.95 11.09
CA VAL A 112 7.63 -8.21 11.22
C VAL A 112 6.76 -8.41 9.96
N GLU A 113 7.35 -8.34 8.76
CA GLU A 113 6.65 -8.62 7.50
C GLU A 113 6.11 -10.05 7.46
N LEU A 114 6.96 -11.03 7.80
CA LEU A 114 6.58 -12.44 7.78
C LEU A 114 5.46 -12.75 8.78
N LEU A 115 5.48 -12.11 9.95
CA LEU A 115 4.40 -12.23 10.94
C LEU A 115 3.10 -11.60 10.44
N ALA A 116 3.15 -10.43 9.80
CA ALA A 116 1.98 -9.80 9.19
C ALA A 116 1.37 -10.70 8.09
N LEU A 117 2.20 -11.29 7.24
CA LEU A 117 1.77 -12.25 6.22
C LEU A 117 1.16 -13.51 6.84
N ARG A 118 1.77 -14.06 7.89
CA ARG A 118 1.23 -15.20 8.64
C ARG A 118 -0.15 -14.87 9.21
N GLU A 119 -0.32 -13.67 9.77
CA GLU A 119 -1.60 -13.25 10.32
C GLU A 119 -2.68 -13.09 9.25
N LEU A 120 -2.32 -12.64 8.04
CA LEU A 120 -3.25 -12.65 6.90
C LEU A 120 -3.71 -14.07 6.57
N LEU A 121 -2.76 -14.99 6.41
CA LEU A 121 -3.05 -16.37 5.98
C LEU A 121 -3.84 -17.16 7.01
N VAL A 122 -3.68 -16.85 8.30
CA VAL A 122 -4.41 -17.52 9.40
C VAL A 122 -5.71 -16.77 9.74
N GLY A 123 -5.71 -15.45 9.62
CA GLY A 123 -6.80 -14.59 10.07
C GLY A 123 -7.93 -14.44 9.06
N PHE A 124 -7.69 -14.74 7.79
CA PHE A 124 -8.72 -14.72 6.75
C PHE A 124 -9.05 -16.13 6.28
N ASP A 125 -10.32 -16.51 6.39
CA ASP A 125 -10.80 -17.81 5.92
C ASP A 125 -11.09 -17.75 4.41
N PHE A 126 -10.05 -18.02 3.62
CA PHE A 126 -10.15 -18.08 2.16
C PHE A 126 -11.13 -19.15 1.69
N VAL A 127 -11.33 -20.23 2.46
CA VAL A 127 -12.23 -21.32 2.08
C VAL A 127 -13.69 -20.89 2.26
N ALA A 128 -14.01 -20.29 3.41
CA ALA A 128 -15.34 -19.75 3.65
C ALA A 128 -15.70 -18.63 2.65
N TRP A 129 -14.74 -17.76 2.31
CA TRP A 129 -14.95 -16.74 1.30
C TRP A 129 -15.24 -17.35 -0.09
N LEU A 130 -14.44 -18.33 -0.53
CA LEU A 130 -14.69 -19.02 -1.80
C LEU A 130 -16.05 -19.71 -1.87
N GLN A 131 -16.58 -20.17 -0.72
CA GLN A 131 -17.92 -20.78 -0.62
C GLN A 131 -19.06 -19.76 -0.62
N SER A 132 -18.76 -18.48 -0.41
CA SER A 132 -19.75 -17.39 -0.40
C SER A 132 -19.99 -16.73 -1.75
N LEU A 133 -19.17 -17.08 -2.75
CA LEU A 133 -19.28 -16.66 -4.15
C LEU A 133 -20.31 -17.53 -4.89
#